data_AF-A0A7W7P5N5-F1
#
_entry.id   AF-A0A7W7P5N5-F1
#
_cell.length_a   1.000
_cell.length_b   1.000
_cell.length_c   1.000
_cell.angle_alpha   90.00
_cell.angle_beta   90.00
_cell.angle_gamma   90.00
#
_symmetry.space_group_name_H-M   'P 1'
#
loop_
_entity.id
_entity.type
_entity.pdbx_description
1 polymer ?
#
loop_
_entity_poly.entity_id
_entity_poly.type
_entity_poly.pdbx_seq_one_letter_code
_entity_poly.pdbx_strand_id
1 'polypeptide(L)'
;MSEKFQAALSVIAKQEDKFMSIVKLSNTDVVFQNELLYAAQAMMNNDYLCGSAIKNPLSLRNAFSQVAASGLTLDPSRQLAYLVPRDGQVVLDVSWRGMIKVAVNDGAIRDANVELVYSNDEFEYLGKRKSPIFKCKPFAPTEERGELLGCYVEAELPDGRFHVEVVTLKEILAARDASELWRKHKKGPWVTYESSMQKKSGIKIARKYWPFAGGKLDKVIEYLNTTGGEGFATTGVPVSAIERYMGTAEVVDPVEPLPTSNEEGQQPEPVVDKAAKTATPDPQPEPEGAVLEGEVQLADEEPDAASNLPEKTVKKVAELVRRAQLSSAWNAALEYVSTWPVDARAYAEKQLKTAQAEAYKTASQGE
;
A
#
# COMPACT_ATOMS: atom_id res chain seq x y z
N MET A 1 -0.06 21.54 -36.14
CA MET A 1 -0.75 21.48 -34.83
C MET A 1 -2.27 21.34 -34.97
N SER A 2 -2.92 22.06 -35.91
CA SER A 2 -4.38 22.07 -36.10
C SER A 2 -5.07 20.70 -36.19
N GLU A 3 -4.68 19.82 -37.12
CA GLU A 3 -5.45 18.58 -37.38
C GLU A 3 -5.37 17.55 -36.24
N LYS A 4 -4.19 17.38 -35.66
CA LYS A 4 -3.95 16.52 -34.48
C LYS A 4 -4.78 16.97 -33.28
N PHE A 5 -4.77 18.28 -33.02
CA PHE A 5 -5.56 18.88 -31.96
C PHE A 5 -7.07 18.67 -32.18
N GLN A 6 -7.56 18.92 -33.40
CA GLN A 6 -8.97 18.70 -33.74
C GLN A 6 -9.37 17.22 -33.59
N ALA A 7 -8.49 16.30 -33.99
CA ALA A 7 -8.72 14.87 -33.80
C ALA A 7 -8.83 14.51 -32.31
N ALA A 8 -7.90 14.98 -31.47
CA ALA A 8 -7.93 14.75 -30.02
C ALA A 8 -9.18 15.36 -29.37
N LEU A 9 -9.58 16.57 -29.76
CA LEU A 9 -10.78 17.23 -29.25
C LEU A 9 -12.05 16.47 -29.64
N SER A 10 -12.12 15.96 -30.87
CA SER A 10 -13.27 15.18 -31.34
C SER A 10 -13.51 13.91 -30.51
N VAL A 11 -12.46 13.34 -29.90
CA VAL A 11 -12.56 12.14 -29.05
C VAL A 11 -13.42 12.42 -27.82
N ILE A 12 -13.22 13.56 -27.16
CA ILE A 12 -13.96 13.95 -25.95
C ILE A 12 -15.28 14.67 -26.28
N ALA A 13 -15.35 15.41 -27.39
CA ALA A 13 -16.59 16.03 -27.85
C ALA A 13 -17.70 15.00 -28.08
N LYS A 14 -17.36 13.82 -28.62
CA LYS A 14 -18.31 12.69 -28.82
C LYS A 14 -18.75 11.99 -27.53
N GLN A 15 -18.26 12.41 -26.35
CA GLN A 15 -18.60 11.77 -25.07
C GLN A 15 -19.65 12.53 -24.26
N GLU A 16 -20.27 13.58 -24.81
CA GLU A 16 -21.21 14.44 -24.08
C GLU A 16 -22.29 13.66 -23.33
N ASP A 17 -23.04 12.77 -24.01
CA ASP A 17 -24.12 11.99 -23.39
C ASP A 17 -23.61 11.12 -22.22
N LYS A 18 -22.46 10.47 -22.40
CA LYS A 18 -21.84 9.64 -21.36
C LYS A 18 -21.33 10.48 -20.20
N PHE A 19 -20.74 11.64 -20.49
CA PHE A 19 -20.28 12.56 -19.45
C PHE A 19 -21.47 13.04 -18.62
N MET A 20 -22.54 13.49 -19.27
CA MET A 20 -23.75 13.99 -18.61
C MET A 20 -24.46 12.88 -17.82
N SER A 21 -24.43 11.62 -18.27
CA SER A 21 -24.97 10.50 -17.49
C SER A 21 -24.14 10.24 -16.23
N ILE A 22 -22.81 10.27 -16.32
CA ILE A 22 -21.93 10.14 -15.15
C ILE A 22 -22.15 11.29 -14.16
N VAL A 23 -22.30 12.53 -14.66
CA VAL A 23 -22.56 13.71 -13.81
C VAL A 23 -23.83 13.51 -12.99
N LYS A 24 -24.91 13.03 -13.61
CA LYS A 24 -26.18 12.73 -12.94
C LYS A 24 -26.04 11.60 -11.92
N LEU A 25 -25.44 10.46 -12.32
CA LEU A 25 -25.26 9.30 -11.44
C LEU A 25 -24.35 9.60 -10.24
N SER A 26 -23.34 10.44 -10.46
CA SER A 26 -22.36 10.80 -9.42
C SER A 26 -22.81 12.00 -8.59
N ASN A 27 -23.95 12.63 -8.91
CA ASN A 27 -24.45 13.85 -8.30
C ASN A 27 -23.36 14.93 -8.19
N THR A 28 -22.86 15.38 -9.36
CA THR A 28 -21.83 16.43 -9.46
C THR A 28 -22.36 17.63 -10.22
N ASP A 29 -21.66 18.76 -10.16
CA ASP A 29 -22.03 20.05 -10.72
C ASP A 29 -21.15 20.49 -11.90
N VAL A 30 -20.31 19.59 -12.42
CA VAL A 30 -19.43 19.92 -13.55
C VAL A 30 -20.21 20.03 -14.86
N VAL A 31 -19.84 21.02 -15.67
CA VAL A 31 -20.51 21.35 -16.93
C VAL A 31 -19.64 20.91 -18.09
N PHE A 32 -20.14 19.97 -18.91
CA PHE A 32 -19.39 19.38 -20.02
C PHE A 32 -18.70 20.40 -20.93
N GLN A 33 -19.40 21.46 -21.34
CA GLN A 33 -18.88 22.47 -22.25
C GLN A 33 -17.67 23.23 -21.65
N ASN A 34 -17.70 23.52 -20.34
CA ASN A 34 -16.58 24.16 -19.65
C ASN A 34 -15.39 23.20 -19.56
N GLU A 35 -15.63 21.95 -19.16
CA GLU A 35 -14.57 20.95 -19.04
C GLU A 35 -13.94 20.60 -20.39
N LEU A 36 -14.74 20.57 -21.46
CA LEU A 36 -14.28 20.39 -22.83
C LEU A 36 -13.34 21.54 -23.25
N LEU A 37 -13.71 22.78 -22.93
CA LEU A 37 -12.88 23.96 -23.18
C LEU A 37 -11.55 23.89 -22.41
N TYR A 38 -11.59 23.55 -21.12
CA TYR A 38 -10.36 23.43 -20.31
C TYR A 38 -9.46 22.29 -20.78
N ALA A 39 -10.03 21.14 -21.15
CA ALA A 39 -9.27 20.04 -21.75
C ALA A 39 -8.63 20.44 -23.08
N ALA A 40 -9.36 21.18 -23.91
CA ALA A 40 -8.85 21.73 -25.16
C ALA A 40 -7.65 22.67 -24.91
N GLN A 41 -7.77 23.61 -23.96
CA GLN A 41 -6.67 24.50 -23.59
C GLN A 41 -5.46 23.74 -23.06
N ALA A 42 -5.67 22.72 -22.22
CA ALA A 42 -4.58 21.88 -21.69
C ALA A 42 -3.83 21.14 -22.81
N MET A 43 -4.54 20.57 -23.78
CA MET A 43 -3.93 19.90 -24.94
C MET A 43 -3.23 20.88 -25.89
N MET A 44 -3.79 22.07 -26.08
CA MET A 44 -3.20 23.11 -26.93
C MET A 44 -1.87 23.64 -26.36
N ASN A 45 -1.77 23.73 -25.04
CA ASN A 45 -0.57 24.21 -24.35
C ASN A 45 0.50 23.12 -24.15
N ASN A 46 0.20 21.86 -24.46
CA ASN A 46 1.11 20.73 -24.25
C ASN A 46 1.03 19.73 -25.41
N ASP A 47 1.94 19.87 -26.37
CA ASP A 47 2.05 18.99 -27.54
C ASP A 47 2.23 17.51 -27.16
N TYR A 48 2.92 17.22 -26.05
CA TYR A 48 3.13 15.85 -25.59
C TYR A 48 1.84 15.23 -25.02
N LEU A 49 1.03 16.02 -24.32
CA LEU A 49 -0.32 15.63 -23.89
C LEU A 49 -1.22 15.39 -25.11
N CYS A 50 -1.25 16.31 -26.07
CA CYS A 50 -2.02 16.14 -27.30
C CYS A 50 -1.58 14.90 -28.09
N GLY A 51 -0.27 14.65 -28.18
CA GLY A 51 0.28 13.45 -28.82
C GLY A 51 -0.15 12.16 -28.11
N SER A 52 -0.13 12.16 -26.78
CA SER A 52 -0.56 11.01 -25.96
C SER A 52 -2.07 10.75 -26.10
N ALA A 53 -2.87 11.80 -26.16
CA ALA A 53 -4.32 11.72 -26.41
C ALA A 53 -4.65 11.04 -27.74
N ILE A 54 -3.92 11.36 -28.82
CA ILE A 54 -4.13 10.75 -30.14
C ILE A 54 -3.64 9.31 -30.17
N LYS A 55 -2.49 9.04 -29.55
CA LYS A 55 -1.91 7.69 -29.49
C LYS A 55 -2.79 6.74 -28.68
N ASN A 56 -3.44 7.23 -27.62
CA ASN A 56 -4.34 6.45 -26.79
C ASN A 56 -5.65 7.22 -26.49
N PRO A 57 -6.58 7.28 -27.45
CA PRO A 57 -7.85 8.00 -27.29
C PRO A 57 -8.71 7.46 -26.16
N LEU A 58 -8.61 6.16 -25.86
CA LEU A 58 -9.34 5.53 -24.77
C LEU A 58 -8.91 6.10 -23.41
N SER A 59 -7.61 6.29 -23.20
CA SER A 59 -7.09 6.89 -21.96
C SER A 59 -7.60 8.32 -21.76
N LEU A 60 -7.64 9.13 -22.82
CA LEU A 60 -8.24 10.47 -22.75
C LEU A 60 -9.72 10.42 -22.38
N ARG A 61 -10.51 9.53 -23.01
CA ARG A 61 -11.94 9.35 -22.68
C ARG A 61 -12.14 8.93 -21.22
N ASN A 62 -11.28 8.05 -20.71
CA ASN A 62 -11.34 7.58 -19.34
C ASN A 62 -10.97 8.70 -18.36
N ALA A 63 -9.87 9.42 -18.60
CA ALA A 63 -9.48 10.57 -17.78
C ALA A 63 -10.58 11.65 -17.74
N PHE A 64 -11.19 11.95 -18.89
CA PHE A 64 -12.30 12.90 -18.98
C PHE A 64 -13.58 12.39 -18.28
N SER A 65 -13.84 11.08 -18.31
CA SER A 65 -14.94 10.48 -17.54
C SER A 65 -14.71 10.59 -16.03
N GLN A 66 -13.45 10.55 -15.58
CA GLN A 66 -13.10 10.72 -14.17
C GLN A 66 -13.31 12.16 -13.67
N VAL A 67 -13.23 13.16 -14.55
CA VAL A 67 -13.61 14.55 -14.23
C VAL A 67 -15.08 14.59 -13.81
N ALA A 68 -15.98 13.99 -14.61
CA ALA A 68 -17.40 13.84 -14.27
C ALA A 68 -17.64 13.01 -13.01
N ALA A 69 -16.94 11.89 -12.84
CA ALA A 69 -17.17 10.99 -11.70
C ALA A 69 -16.70 11.59 -10.36
N SER A 70 -15.59 12.32 -10.38
CA SER A 70 -15.03 12.98 -9.19
C SER A 70 -15.71 14.30 -8.86
N GLY A 71 -16.37 14.94 -9.84
CA GLY A 71 -16.93 16.28 -9.68
C GLY A 71 -15.85 17.36 -9.54
N LEU A 72 -14.65 17.07 -10.04
CA LEU A 72 -13.55 18.03 -10.11
C LEU A 72 -13.54 18.69 -11.49
N THR A 73 -13.04 19.91 -11.54
CA THR A 73 -12.88 20.66 -12.79
C THR A 73 -11.42 20.74 -13.22
N LEU A 74 -11.22 20.77 -14.53
CA LEU A 74 -9.95 21.04 -15.20
C LEU A 74 -9.63 22.54 -15.28
N ASP A 75 -10.47 23.41 -14.72
CA ASP A 75 -10.24 24.84 -14.64
C ASP A 75 -8.85 25.15 -14.02
N PRO A 76 -7.91 25.72 -14.80
CA PRO A 76 -6.56 26.01 -14.33
C PRO A 76 -6.53 26.95 -13.12
N SER A 77 -7.52 27.83 -12.97
CA SER A 77 -7.59 28.78 -11.85
C SER A 77 -7.91 28.11 -10.52
N ARG A 78 -8.64 26.99 -10.54
CA ARG A 78 -9.02 26.25 -9.32
C ARG A 78 -7.97 25.24 -8.89
N GLN A 79 -7.12 24.79 -9.81
CA GLN A 79 -5.99 23.91 -9.53
C GLN A 79 -6.41 22.57 -8.86
N LEU A 80 -7.57 22.02 -9.21
CA LEU A 80 -8.14 20.82 -8.58
C LEU A 80 -7.69 19.53 -9.26
N ALA A 81 -7.69 19.49 -10.58
CA ALA A 81 -7.28 18.32 -11.36
C ALA A 81 -6.67 18.74 -12.71
N TYR A 82 -5.88 17.84 -13.29
CA TYR A 82 -5.10 18.09 -14.51
C TYR A 82 -5.11 16.85 -15.41
N LEU A 83 -5.11 17.06 -16.72
CA LEU A 83 -4.81 15.99 -17.67
C LEU A 83 -3.29 15.89 -17.83
N VAL A 84 -2.71 14.76 -17.44
CA VAL A 84 -1.26 14.55 -17.45
C VAL A 84 -0.92 13.38 -18.37
N PRO A 85 0.03 13.54 -19.31
CA PRO A 85 0.54 12.42 -20.08
C PRO A 85 1.51 11.58 -19.23
N ARG A 86 1.27 10.28 -19.15
CA ARG A 86 2.12 9.33 -18.41
C ARG A 86 2.22 8.02 -19.18
N ASP A 87 3.44 7.54 -19.40
CA ASP A 87 3.73 6.27 -20.09
C ASP A 87 2.92 6.05 -21.38
N GLY A 88 2.73 7.12 -22.17
CA GLY A 88 1.99 7.09 -23.43
C GLY A 88 0.46 7.09 -23.31
N GLN A 89 -0.07 7.37 -22.12
CA GLN A 89 -1.49 7.50 -21.81
C GLN A 89 -1.81 8.89 -21.27
N VAL A 90 -3.08 9.28 -21.29
CA VAL A 90 -3.60 10.45 -20.58
C VAL A 90 -4.27 10.01 -19.29
N VAL A 91 -3.90 10.62 -18.18
CA VAL A 91 -4.42 10.31 -16.84
C VAL A 91 -4.94 11.58 -16.19
N LEU A 92 -6.00 11.47 -15.40
CA LEU A 92 -6.47 12.56 -14.54
C LEU A 92 -5.62 12.61 -13.27
N ASP A 93 -4.71 13.55 -13.15
CA ASP A 93 -4.01 13.79 -11.89
C ASP A 93 -4.84 14.76 -11.03
N VAL A 94 -5.00 14.44 -9.75
CA VAL A 94 -5.81 15.21 -8.80
C VAL A 94 -4.90 15.85 -7.78
N SER A 95 -5.03 17.16 -7.55
CA SER A 95 -4.22 17.87 -6.58
C SER A 95 -4.66 17.57 -5.15
N TRP A 96 -3.83 17.91 -4.16
CA TRP A 96 -4.22 17.84 -2.75
C TRP A 96 -5.50 18.67 -2.47
N ARG A 97 -5.67 19.82 -3.17
CA ARG A 97 -6.89 20.65 -3.10
C ARG A 97 -8.09 19.92 -3.68
N GLY A 98 -7.91 19.26 -4.82
CA GLY A 98 -8.91 18.40 -5.44
C GLY A 98 -9.36 17.30 -4.50
N MET A 99 -8.44 16.63 -3.81
CA MET A 99 -8.76 15.59 -2.83
C MET A 99 -9.62 16.11 -1.67
N ILE A 100 -9.27 17.28 -1.10
CA ILE A 100 -10.09 17.93 -0.07
C ILE A 100 -11.48 18.28 -0.64
N LYS A 101 -11.54 18.87 -1.83
CA LYS A 101 -12.81 19.22 -2.47
C LYS A 101 -13.71 18.00 -2.70
N VAL A 102 -13.16 16.85 -3.11
CA VAL A 102 -13.93 15.61 -3.22
C VAL A 102 -14.46 15.18 -1.86
N ALA A 103 -13.62 15.20 -0.81
CA ALA A 103 -14.05 14.81 0.53
C ALA A 103 -15.16 15.71 1.09
N VAL A 104 -15.07 17.02 0.83
CA VAL A 104 -16.10 18.00 1.21
C VAL A 104 -17.39 17.76 0.43
N ASN A 105 -17.31 17.58 -0.89
CA ASN A 105 -18.48 17.30 -1.74
C ASN A 105 -19.17 15.97 -1.38
N ASP A 106 -18.39 15.00 -0.89
CA ASP A 106 -18.89 13.70 -0.45
C ASP A 106 -19.48 13.75 0.97
N GLY A 107 -19.30 14.86 1.70
CA GLY A 107 -19.75 15.03 3.07
C GLY A 107 -18.92 14.29 4.12
N ALA A 108 -17.73 13.80 3.76
CA ALA A 108 -16.83 13.12 4.70
C ALA A 108 -16.20 14.11 5.70
N ILE A 109 -15.96 15.34 5.26
CA ILE A 109 -15.42 16.45 6.04
C ILE A 109 -16.14 17.75 5.63
N ARG A 110 -16.10 18.77 6.47
CA ARG A 110 -16.58 20.12 6.14
C ARG A 110 -15.49 20.99 5.56
N ASP A 111 -14.27 20.83 6.09
CA ASP A 111 -13.07 21.51 5.64
C ASP A 111 -11.82 20.71 6.03
N ALA A 112 -10.68 20.99 5.40
CA ALA A 112 -9.38 20.50 5.85
C ALA A 112 -8.23 21.45 5.51
N ASN A 113 -7.31 21.56 6.46
CA ASN A 113 -6.02 22.22 6.33
C ASN A 113 -4.90 21.17 6.31
N VAL A 114 -3.91 21.36 5.44
CA VAL A 114 -2.71 20.53 5.41
C VAL A 114 -1.47 21.40 5.32
N GLU A 115 -0.61 21.32 6.32
CA GLU A 115 0.61 22.11 6.39
C GLU A 115 1.86 21.29 6.65
N LEU A 116 2.94 21.73 5.99
CA LEU A 116 4.27 21.15 6.10
C LEU A 116 5.00 21.77 7.30
N VAL A 117 5.60 20.93 8.12
CA VAL A 117 6.30 21.28 9.34
C VAL A 117 7.79 21.03 9.14
N TYR A 118 8.60 22.04 9.40
CA TYR A 118 10.05 22.03 9.25
C TYR A 118 10.74 22.21 10.61
N SER A 119 12.04 21.90 10.67
CA SER A 119 12.81 21.82 11.90
C SER A 119 12.86 23.11 12.72
N ASN A 120 12.74 24.28 12.07
CA ASN A 120 12.80 25.58 12.73
C ASN A 120 11.40 26.19 12.96
N ASP A 121 10.32 25.46 12.69
CA ASP A 121 8.97 25.88 13.04
C ASP A 121 8.64 25.52 14.50
N GLU A 122 7.76 26.30 15.14
CA GLU A 122 7.14 25.90 16.40
C GLU A 122 5.91 25.06 16.10
N PHE A 123 5.96 23.77 16.43
CA PHE A 123 4.84 22.85 16.28
C PHE A 123 4.61 22.06 17.57
N GLU A 124 3.42 22.23 18.16
CA GLU A 124 2.97 21.47 19.33
C GLU A 124 1.70 20.68 18.99
N TYR A 125 1.80 19.36 19.08
CA TYR A 125 0.68 18.47 18.83
C TYR A 125 -0.16 18.29 20.10
N LEU A 126 -1.44 18.68 20.02
CA LEU A 126 -2.38 18.65 21.15
C LEU A 126 -3.32 17.43 21.15
N GLY A 127 -3.01 16.42 20.34
CA GLY A 127 -3.83 15.22 20.17
C GLY A 127 -4.80 15.32 18.98
N LYS A 128 -5.44 14.19 18.64
CA LYS A 128 -6.25 14.06 17.41
C LYS A 128 -7.51 14.92 17.35
N ARG A 129 -7.90 15.58 18.46
CA ARG A 129 -9.19 16.28 18.59
C ARG A 129 -9.05 17.78 18.85
N LYS A 130 -7.83 18.30 18.83
CA LYS A 130 -7.54 19.71 19.07
C LYS A 130 -6.58 20.20 18.00
N SER A 131 -6.85 21.40 17.48
CA SER A 131 -5.94 22.08 16.56
C SER A 131 -4.54 22.20 17.17
N PRO A 132 -3.48 21.87 16.41
CA PRO A 132 -2.11 22.02 16.91
C PRO A 132 -1.75 23.50 17.07
N ILE A 133 -0.79 23.79 17.94
CA ILE A 133 -0.16 25.12 17.96
C ILE A 133 0.92 25.10 16.90
N PHE A 134 0.72 25.86 15.83
CA PHE A 134 1.66 25.96 14.72
C PHE A 134 2.04 27.42 14.48
N LYS A 135 3.31 27.75 14.66
CA LYS A 135 3.89 29.04 14.26
C LYS A 135 5.08 28.79 13.36
N CYS A 136 5.04 29.39 12.19
CA CYS A 136 6.15 29.42 11.26
C CYS A 136 6.44 30.87 10.87
N LYS A 137 7.56 31.09 10.18
CA LYS A 137 7.86 32.36 9.52
C LYS A 137 7.31 32.29 8.08
N PRO A 138 6.10 32.81 7.80
CA PRO A 138 5.41 32.57 6.52
C PRO A 138 6.11 33.19 5.31
N PHE A 139 6.94 34.22 5.54
CA PHE A 139 7.70 34.91 4.49
C PHE A 139 9.17 34.47 4.42
N ALA A 140 9.60 33.56 5.31
CA ALA A 140 10.96 33.05 5.27
C ALA A 140 11.11 32.05 4.11
N PRO A 141 12.24 32.06 3.39
CA PRO A 141 12.61 31.00 2.47
C PRO A 141 12.55 29.62 3.14
N THR A 142 12.28 28.57 2.36
CA THR A 142 12.16 27.20 2.88
C THR A 142 13.46 26.75 3.56
N GLU A 143 14.60 27.20 3.07
CA GLU A 143 15.93 26.93 3.61
C GLU A 143 16.09 27.47 5.05
N GLU A 144 15.45 28.59 5.36
CA GLU A 144 15.46 29.18 6.71
C GLU A 144 14.50 28.45 7.67
N ARG A 145 13.45 27.81 7.15
CA ARG A 145 12.55 26.95 7.94
C ARG A 145 13.22 25.60 8.30
N GLY A 146 14.30 25.24 7.60
CA GLY A 146 15.13 24.08 7.89
C GLY A 146 14.67 22.80 7.18
N GLU A 147 14.96 21.65 7.74
CA GLU A 147 14.63 20.35 7.12
C GLU A 147 13.15 20.01 7.33
N LEU A 148 12.51 19.39 6.34
CA LEU A 148 11.13 18.93 6.47
C LEU A 148 11.04 17.80 7.51
N LEU A 149 10.19 17.97 8.52
CA LEU A 149 9.92 16.94 9.53
C LEU A 149 8.71 16.06 9.17
N GLY A 150 7.75 16.64 8.44
CA GLY A 150 6.51 15.97 8.06
C GLY A 150 5.41 16.97 7.73
N CYS A 151 4.16 16.54 7.88
CA CYS A 151 3.00 17.42 7.77
C CYS A 151 1.95 17.07 8.81
N TYR A 152 1.03 18.00 9.08
CA TYR A 152 -0.23 17.66 9.74
C TYR A 152 -1.40 17.93 8.80
N VAL A 153 -2.46 17.12 8.95
CA VAL A 153 -3.76 17.33 8.31
C VAL A 153 -4.79 17.53 9.41
N GLU A 154 -5.41 18.69 9.43
CA GLU A 154 -6.53 19.01 10.30
C GLU A 154 -7.80 18.99 9.46
N ALA A 155 -8.79 18.19 9.83
CA ALA A 155 -10.08 18.12 9.15
C ALA A 155 -11.22 18.40 10.13
N GLU A 156 -12.17 19.25 9.75
CA GLU A 156 -13.43 19.42 10.45
C GLU A 156 -14.41 18.33 10.00
N LEU A 157 -14.87 17.51 10.94
CA LEU A 157 -15.83 16.44 10.67
C LEU A 157 -17.28 17.00 10.60
N PRO A 158 -18.24 16.24 10.03
CA PRO A 158 -19.63 16.71 9.90
C PRO A 158 -20.31 17.10 11.22
N ASP A 159 -19.86 16.54 12.35
CA ASP A 159 -20.35 16.84 13.69
C ASP A 159 -19.65 18.05 14.36
N GLY A 160 -18.78 18.76 13.63
CA GLY A 160 -18.04 19.92 14.11
C GLY A 160 -16.79 19.58 14.95
N ARG A 161 -16.48 18.29 15.17
CA ARG A 161 -15.22 17.91 15.83
C ARG A 161 -14.07 17.96 14.84
N PHE A 162 -12.88 18.30 15.33
CA PHE A 162 -11.67 18.17 14.54
C PHE A 162 -11.10 16.74 14.59
N HIS A 163 -10.47 16.35 13.49
CA HIS A 163 -9.52 15.25 13.43
C HIS A 163 -8.17 15.80 12.94
N VAL A 164 -7.13 15.66 13.77
CA VAL A 164 -5.76 16.05 13.42
C VAL A 164 -4.91 14.80 13.29
N GLU A 165 -4.35 14.58 12.10
CA GLU A 165 -3.39 13.52 11.83
C GLU A 165 -2.02 14.13 11.57
N VAL A 166 -1.02 13.73 12.36
CA VAL A 166 0.38 14.07 12.14
C VAL A 166 1.02 12.95 11.33
N VAL A 167 1.67 13.33 10.23
CA VAL A 167 2.30 12.41 9.29
C VAL A 167 3.78 12.71 9.23
N THR A 168 4.58 11.69 9.52
CA THR A 168 6.05 11.83 9.58
C THR A 168 6.67 11.93 8.19
N LEU A 169 7.86 12.55 8.10
CA LEU A 169 8.66 12.51 6.88
C LEU A 169 8.85 11.07 6.37
N LYS A 170 9.08 10.11 7.29
CA LYS A 170 9.26 8.70 6.94
C LYS A 170 8.07 8.14 6.15
N GLU A 171 6.85 8.44 6.57
CA GLU A 171 5.63 7.97 5.88
C GLU A 171 5.45 8.65 4.51
N ILE A 172 5.77 9.95 4.42
CA ILE A 172 5.75 10.69 3.16
C ILE A 172 6.78 10.13 2.18
N LEU A 173 7.99 9.82 2.63
CA LEU A 173 9.04 9.24 1.80
C LEU A 173 8.69 7.81 1.38
N ALA A 174 8.00 7.03 2.23
CA ALA A 174 7.49 5.72 1.85
C ALA A 174 6.47 5.82 0.69
N ALA A 175 5.60 6.83 0.70
CA ALA A 175 4.68 7.11 -0.41
C ALA A 175 5.43 7.50 -1.69
N ARG A 176 6.48 8.31 -1.58
CA ARG A 176 7.35 8.67 -2.71
C ARG A 176 8.01 7.43 -3.31
N ASP A 177 8.60 6.60 -2.47
CA ASP A 177 9.38 5.44 -2.90
C ASP A 177 8.51 4.35 -3.54
N ALA A 178 7.21 4.34 -3.25
CA ALA A 178 6.24 3.46 -3.87
C ALA A 178 5.65 4.01 -5.20
N SER A 179 5.82 5.31 -5.51
CA SER A 179 5.43 5.88 -6.80
C SER A 179 6.26 5.31 -7.95
N GLU A 180 5.59 4.88 -9.02
CA GLU A 180 6.23 4.19 -10.14
C GLU A 180 7.28 5.04 -10.86
N LEU A 181 6.96 6.30 -11.13
CA LEU A 181 7.86 7.21 -11.86
C LEU A 181 9.12 7.50 -11.04
N TRP A 182 8.95 7.65 -9.72
CA TRP A 182 10.07 7.80 -8.81
C TRP A 182 10.91 6.52 -8.73
N ARG A 183 10.27 5.35 -8.60
CA ARG A 183 10.96 4.06 -8.56
C ARG A 183 11.77 3.78 -9.83
N LYS A 184 11.22 4.07 -11.00
CA LYS A 184 11.87 3.83 -12.31
C LYS A 184 12.95 4.86 -12.64
N HIS A 185 12.70 6.15 -12.35
CA HIS A 185 13.50 7.23 -12.92
C HIS A 185 13.97 8.30 -11.93
N LYS A 186 13.53 8.27 -10.66
CA LYS A 186 13.84 9.29 -9.64
C LYS A 186 13.58 10.72 -10.13
N LYS A 187 12.50 10.88 -10.90
CA LYS A 187 12.06 12.13 -11.55
C LYS A 187 10.56 12.31 -11.36
N GLY A 188 10.05 13.44 -11.86
CA GLY A 188 8.62 13.70 -11.96
C GLY A 188 8.11 14.63 -10.85
N PRO A 189 6.82 14.52 -10.47
CA PRO A 189 6.16 15.44 -9.54
C PRO A 189 6.85 15.57 -8.18
N TRP A 190 7.54 14.54 -7.71
CA TRP A 190 8.32 14.56 -6.48
C TRP A 190 9.57 15.45 -6.55
N VAL A 191 9.96 15.92 -7.73
CA VAL A 191 11.05 16.89 -7.94
C VAL A 191 10.46 18.26 -8.27
N THR A 192 9.49 18.33 -9.20
CA THR A 192 8.96 19.61 -9.68
C THR A 192 7.88 20.22 -8.79
N TYR A 193 7.15 19.38 -8.04
CA TYR A 193 6.00 19.76 -7.23
C TYR A 193 6.05 19.07 -5.86
N GLU A 194 7.24 19.03 -5.26
CA GLU A 194 7.52 18.24 -4.07
C GLU A 194 6.51 18.51 -2.93
N SER A 195 6.29 19.78 -2.57
CA SER A 195 5.35 20.16 -1.50
C SER A 195 3.92 19.67 -1.76
N SER A 196 3.48 19.67 -3.02
CA SER A 196 2.15 19.17 -3.39
C SER A 196 2.05 17.66 -3.20
N MET A 197 3.10 16.91 -3.52
CA MET A 197 3.15 15.46 -3.34
C MET A 197 3.21 15.07 -1.86
N GLN A 198 3.94 15.84 -1.06
CA GLN A 198 3.98 15.67 0.40
C GLN A 198 2.59 15.92 1.01
N LYS A 199 1.90 17.00 0.63
CA LYS A 199 0.52 17.30 1.07
C LYS A 199 -0.49 16.22 0.64
N LYS A 200 -0.41 15.73 -0.62
CA LYS A 200 -1.24 14.60 -1.09
C LYS A 200 -1.05 13.36 -0.22
N SER A 201 0.19 13.06 0.15
CA SER A 201 0.52 11.90 0.99
C SER A 201 -0.08 12.03 2.39
N GLY A 202 -0.01 13.23 2.98
CA GLY A 202 -0.68 13.53 4.25
C GLY A 202 -2.18 13.26 4.19
N ILE A 203 -2.87 13.77 3.17
CA ILE A 203 -4.32 13.58 3.01
C ILE A 203 -4.69 12.11 2.82
N LYS A 204 -3.94 11.36 2.01
CA LYS A 204 -4.17 9.91 1.80
C LYS A 204 -4.09 9.14 3.11
N ILE A 205 -3.17 9.51 4.01
CA ILE A 205 -3.02 8.88 5.32
C ILE A 205 -4.16 9.29 6.25
N ALA A 206 -4.44 10.60 6.35
CA ALA A 206 -5.50 11.14 7.19
C ALA A 206 -6.90 10.63 6.82
N ARG A 207 -7.15 10.36 5.53
CA ARG A 207 -8.43 9.85 5.03
C ARG A 207 -8.93 8.59 5.76
N LYS A 208 -8.03 7.74 6.28
CA LYS A 208 -8.40 6.51 7.02
C LYS A 208 -9.27 6.78 8.25
N TYR A 209 -9.22 8.00 8.79
CA TYR A 209 -9.92 8.37 10.03
C TYR A 209 -11.14 9.25 9.81
N TRP A 210 -11.45 9.61 8.55
CA TRP A 210 -12.64 10.37 8.22
C TRP A 210 -13.85 9.45 8.07
N PRO A 211 -15.06 9.92 8.41
CA PRO A 211 -16.29 9.18 8.16
C PRO A 211 -16.39 8.68 6.72
N PHE A 212 -16.90 7.47 6.57
CA PHE A 212 -17.28 6.96 5.26
C PHE A 212 -18.64 7.54 4.89
N ALA A 213 -18.66 8.42 3.88
CA ALA A 213 -19.88 9.02 3.35
C ALA A 213 -20.25 8.37 2.00
N GLY A 214 -19.81 8.93 0.87
CA GLY A 214 -20.10 8.38 -0.47
C GLY A 214 -18.94 7.65 -1.14
N GLY A 215 -17.75 7.60 -0.52
CA GLY A 215 -16.58 6.86 -0.99
C GLY A 215 -15.93 7.43 -2.26
N LYS A 216 -16.32 8.63 -2.72
CA LYS A 216 -15.76 9.25 -3.93
C LYS A 216 -14.27 9.51 -3.78
N LEU A 217 -13.83 10.02 -2.63
CA LEU A 217 -12.42 10.26 -2.37
C LEU A 217 -11.61 8.94 -2.40
N ASP A 218 -12.17 7.85 -1.88
CA ASP A 218 -11.48 6.55 -1.90
C ASP A 218 -11.28 6.06 -3.34
N LYS A 219 -12.30 6.19 -4.19
CA LYS A 219 -12.20 5.88 -5.63
C LYS A 219 -11.16 6.75 -6.33
N VAL A 220 -11.09 8.04 -5.98
CA VAL A 220 -10.06 8.95 -6.52
C VAL A 220 -8.67 8.54 -6.05
N ILE A 221 -8.48 8.23 -4.76
CA ILE A 221 -7.20 7.77 -4.21
C ILE A 221 -6.76 6.47 -4.89
N GLU A 222 -7.68 5.52 -5.05
CA GLU A 222 -7.41 4.24 -5.71
C GLU A 222 -7.02 4.44 -7.17
N TYR A 223 -7.74 5.31 -7.90
CA TYR A 223 -7.40 5.68 -9.27
C TYR A 223 -6.00 6.31 -9.37
N LEU A 224 -5.64 7.22 -8.46
CA LEU A 224 -4.30 7.82 -8.43
C LEU A 224 -3.21 6.80 -8.10
N ASN A 225 -3.49 5.87 -7.19
CA ASN A 225 -2.53 4.85 -6.78
C ASN A 225 -2.27 3.85 -7.90
N THR A 226 -3.31 3.44 -8.62
CA THR A 226 -3.23 2.46 -9.70
C THR A 226 -2.92 3.13 -11.04
N THR A 227 -3.90 3.80 -11.64
CA THR A 227 -3.79 4.42 -12.97
C THR A 227 -2.87 5.63 -12.97
N GLY A 228 -2.89 6.41 -11.88
CA GLY A 228 -1.97 7.53 -11.67
C GLY A 228 -0.53 7.13 -11.35
N GLY A 229 -0.26 5.84 -11.11
CA GLY A 229 1.08 5.33 -10.78
C GLY A 229 1.71 6.01 -9.55
N GLU A 230 0.87 6.52 -8.64
CA GLU A 230 1.35 7.06 -7.35
C GLU A 230 1.62 5.96 -6.34
N GLY A 231 0.97 4.79 -6.50
CA GLY A 231 1.25 3.58 -5.74
C GLY A 231 1.48 3.83 -4.26
N PHE A 232 0.47 4.28 -3.51
CA PHE A 232 0.60 4.31 -2.06
C PHE A 232 0.75 2.89 -1.54
N ALA A 233 1.64 2.63 -0.59
CA ALA A 233 1.61 1.38 0.17
C ALA A 233 0.29 1.35 0.94
N THR A 234 -0.74 0.75 0.35
CA THR A 234 -1.91 0.37 1.11
C THR A 234 -1.39 -0.58 2.18
N THR A 235 -1.57 -0.22 3.46
CA THR A 235 -1.59 -1.19 4.56
C THR A 235 -2.82 -2.11 4.42
N GLY A 236 -3.20 -2.44 3.19
CA GLY A 236 -4.20 -3.43 2.86
C GLY A 236 -3.48 -4.77 2.90
N VAL A 237 -4.05 -5.69 3.66
CA VAL A 237 -3.71 -7.11 3.55
C VAL A 237 -3.81 -7.45 2.05
N PRO A 238 -2.74 -7.99 1.42
CA PRO A 238 -2.80 -8.31 -0.01
C PRO A 238 -3.97 -9.26 -0.23
N VAL A 239 -4.63 -9.18 -1.39
CA VAL A 239 -5.79 -10.04 -1.71
C VAL A 239 -5.45 -11.51 -1.50
N SER A 240 -4.21 -11.91 -1.79
CA SER A 240 -3.69 -13.25 -1.50
C SER A 240 -3.67 -13.61 -0.02
N ALA A 241 -3.49 -12.65 0.89
CA ALA A 241 -3.59 -12.87 2.32
C ALA A 241 -5.06 -12.86 2.79
N ILE A 242 -5.96 -12.12 2.15
CA ILE A 242 -7.41 -12.25 2.38
C ILE A 242 -7.90 -13.62 1.92
N GLU A 243 -7.50 -14.08 0.73
CA GLU A 243 -7.81 -15.41 0.19
C GLU A 243 -7.26 -16.53 1.08
N ARG A 244 -6.07 -16.36 1.68
CA ARG A 244 -5.53 -17.30 2.67
C ARG A 244 -6.36 -17.39 3.95
N TYR A 245 -6.96 -16.27 4.41
CA TYR A 245 -7.80 -16.24 5.61
C TYR A 245 -9.26 -16.66 5.33
N MET A 246 -9.78 -16.40 4.13
CA MET A 246 -11.14 -16.80 3.73
C MET A 246 -11.19 -18.23 3.15
N GLY A 247 -10.07 -18.77 2.69
CA GLY A 247 -9.94 -20.14 2.16
C GLY A 247 -9.89 -21.25 3.21
N THR A 248 -9.90 -20.90 4.51
CA THR A 248 -9.94 -21.84 5.64
C THR A 248 -11.19 -21.62 6.51
N ALA A 249 -12.34 -21.35 5.89
CA ALA A 249 -13.60 -21.67 6.55
C ALA A 249 -13.82 -23.17 6.36
N GLU A 250 -13.29 -23.99 7.27
CA GLU A 250 -13.87 -25.33 7.46
C GLU A 250 -15.35 -25.13 7.76
N VAL A 251 -16.18 -25.87 7.02
CA VAL A 251 -17.61 -25.95 7.27
C VAL A 251 -17.78 -26.48 8.68
N VAL A 252 -18.02 -25.57 9.63
CA VAL A 252 -18.48 -25.97 10.97
C VAL A 252 -19.90 -26.50 10.76
N ASP A 253 -20.10 -27.79 11.02
CA ASP A 253 -21.41 -28.42 11.01
C ASP A 253 -22.42 -27.59 11.83
N PRO A 254 -23.72 -27.61 11.49
CA PRO A 254 -24.71 -26.79 12.18
C PRO A 254 -24.72 -27.11 13.67
N VAL A 255 -24.25 -26.16 14.49
CA VAL A 255 -24.34 -26.25 15.95
C VAL A 255 -25.82 -26.20 16.31
N GLU A 256 -26.31 -27.27 16.94
CA GLU A 256 -27.66 -27.30 17.52
C GLU A 256 -27.83 -26.11 18.48
N PRO A 257 -28.96 -25.39 18.43
CA PRO A 257 -29.17 -24.24 19.29
C PRO A 257 -29.15 -24.68 20.76
N LEU A 258 -28.30 -24.02 21.54
CA LEU A 258 -28.19 -24.22 22.98
C LEU A 258 -29.57 -24.03 23.64
N PRO A 259 -29.97 -24.90 24.59
CA PRO A 259 -31.23 -24.78 25.28
C PRO A 259 -31.25 -23.48 26.11
N THR A 260 -32.18 -22.59 25.81
CA THR A 260 -32.39 -21.35 26.56
C THR A 260 -32.98 -21.68 27.92
N SER A 261 -32.24 -21.42 29.00
CA SER A 261 -32.69 -21.55 30.37
C SER A 261 -33.80 -20.54 30.69
N ASN A 262 -35.05 -21.00 30.68
CA ASN A 262 -36.17 -20.40 31.39
C ASN A 262 -37.09 -21.54 31.85
N GLU A 263 -36.68 -22.30 32.86
CA GLU A 263 -37.60 -23.03 33.73
C GLU A 263 -37.09 -22.96 35.19
N GLU A 264 -38.06 -22.88 36.09
CA GLU A 264 -37.98 -22.43 37.48
C GLU A 264 -37.22 -23.39 38.39
N GLY A 265 -36.29 -22.86 39.19
CA GLY A 265 -35.60 -23.61 40.23
C GLY A 265 -36.39 -23.67 41.54
N GLN A 266 -36.81 -24.88 41.94
CA GLN A 266 -37.04 -25.23 43.35
C GLN A 266 -35.78 -25.91 43.91
N GLN A 267 -35.33 -25.43 45.07
CA GLN A 267 -34.30 -25.97 45.97
C GLN A 267 -34.97 -26.73 47.14
N PRO A 268 -34.26 -27.46 48.05
CA PRO A 268 -32.91 -28.08 47.99
C PRO A 268 -32.72 -29.46 48.75
N GLU A 269 -31.51 -30.04 48.62
CA GLU A 269 -30.70 -30.90 49.56
C GLU A 269 -31.09 -32.38 49.88
N PRO A 270 -30.21 -33.29 50.44
CA PRO A 270 -28.75 -33.21 50.77
C PRO A 270 -27.84 -34.45 50.44
N VAL A 271 -26.51 -34.17 50.37
CA VAL A 271 -25.26 -34.84 50.87
C VAL A 271 -25.17 -36.36 51.19
N VAL A 272 -24.09 -37.06 50.73
CA VAL A 272 -23.18 -37.94 51.54
C VAL A 272 -21.76 -38.07 50.94
N ASP A 273 -20.76 -37.95 51.82
CA ASP A 273 -19.29 -38.06 51.72
C ASP A 273 -18.67 -39.41 51.25
N LYS A 274 -17.41 -39.36 50.76
CA LYS A 274 -16.24 -39.95 51.46
C LYS A 274 -14.87 -39.58 50.86
N ALA A 275 -13.89 -39.48 51.76
CA ALA A 275 -12.60 -38.84 51.61
C ALA A 275 -11.40 -39.76 51.27
N ALA A 276 -10.39 -39.13 50.65
CA ALA A 276 -8.93 -39.24 50.82
C ALA A 276 -8.17 -40.58 50.69
N LYS A 277 -7.14 -40.61 49.81
CA LYS A 277 -5.70 -40.58 50.20
C LYS A 277 -4.72 -40.51 49.02
N THR A 278 -3.57 -39.92 49.36
CA THR A 278 -2.34 -39.53 48.66
C THR A 278 -1.45 -40.70 48.20
N ALA A 279 -0.71 -40.55 47.08
CA ALA A 279 0.75 -40.78 46.94
C ALA A 279 1.24 -40.70 45.47
N THR A 280 2.45 -40.16 45.30
CA THR A 280 3.25 -39.75 44.11
C THR A 280 3.91 -40.94 43.34
N PRO A 281 4.58 -40.71 42.17
CA PRO A 281 4.68 -41.67 41.04
C PRO A 281 6.07 -42.30 40.75
N ASP A 282 6.04 -43.10 39.67
CA ASP A 282 7.09 -43.59 38.74
C ASP A 282 8.00 -44.77 39.15
N PRO A 283 8.66 -45.50 38.21
CA PRO A 283 8.74 -45.36 36.73
C PRO A 283 8.60 -46.70 35.94
N GLN A 284 8.67 -46.71 34.58
CA GLN A 284 9.36 -47.73 33.75
C GLN A 284 9.31 -47.46 32.20
N PRO A 285 10.14 -48.11 31.35
CA PRO A 285 10.93 -47.48 30.27
C PRO A 285 10.68 -48.03 28.83
N GLU A 286 11.55 -47.60 27.91
CA GLU A 286 11.70 -47.84 26.45
C GLU A 286 11.57 -49.29 25.92
N PRO A 287 11.52 -49.44 24.58
CA PRO A 287 12.62 -50.17 23.92
C PRO A 287 13.10 -49.65 22.54
N GLU A 288 14.39 -49.86 22.26
CA GLU A 288 15.06 -49.97 20.93
C GLU A 288 14.66 -51.30 20.23
N GLY A 289 14.83 -51.59 18.94
CA GLY A 289 15.47 -51.00 17.76
C GLY A 289 15.50 -52.09 16.64
N ALA A 290 15.71 -51.73 15.36
CA ALA A 290 16.24 -52.64 14.32
C ALA A 290 16.62 -51.89 13.02
N VAL A 291 17.69 -52.38 12.40
CA VAL A 291 18.58 -51.78 11.39
C VAL A 291 18.20 -52.20 9.96
N LEU A 292 18.44 -51.37 8.94
CA LEU A 292 18.77 -51.83 7.58
C LEU A 292 19.79 -50.90 6.89
N GLU A 293 20.86 -51.51 6.42
CA GLU A 293 22.00 -50.97 5.68
C GLU A 293 21.65 -50.60 4.23
N GLY A 294 22.35 -49.62 3.66
CA GLY A 294 22.29 -49.27 2.24
C GLY A 294 23.52 -48.46 1.81
N GLU A 295 24.26 -49.02 0.87
CA GLU A 295 25.61 -48.63 0.42
C GLU A 295 25.78 -47.18 -0.04
N VAL A 296 26.99 -46.67 0.22
CA VAL A 296 27.54 -45.44 -0.36
C VAL A 296 27.99 -45.74 -1.79
N GLN A 297 27.32 -45.18 -2.79
CA GLN A 297 27.90 -44.99 -4.12
C GLN A 297 28.37 -43.54 -4.25
N LEU A 298 29.69 -43.40 -4.39
CA LEU A 298 30.38 -42.17 -4.75
C LEU A 298 30.64 -42.15 -6.26
N ALA A 299 30.52 -40.93 -6.80
CA ALA A 299 31.03 -40.40 -8.06
C ALA A 299 30.18 -40.62 -9.32
N ASP A 300 29.58 -39.53 -9.80
CA ASP A 300 30.08 -38.90 -11.02
C ASP A 300 30.30 -37.40 -10.75
N GLU A 301 31.53 -36.94 -11.01
CA GLU A 301 31.94 -35.54 -10.99
C GLU A 301 31.28 -34.80 -12.17
N GLU A 302 30.40 -33.84 -11.87
CA GLU A 302 30.02 -32.79 -12.82
C GLU A 302 30.65 -31.45 -12.42
N PRO A 303 31.07 -30.63 -13.41
CA PRO A 303 32.08 -29.59 -13.23
C PRO A 303 31.55 -28.37 -12.46
N ASP A 304 32.49 -27.67 -11.85
CA ASP A 304 32.34 -26.53 -10.94
C ASP A 304 31.27 -25.48 -11.34
N ALA A 305 30.10 -25.58 -10.72
CA ALA A 305 28.94 -24.70 -10.93
C ALA A 305 29.14 -23.24 -10.46
N ALA A 306 30.30 -22.91 -9.85
CA ALA A 306 30.63 -21.54 -9.48
C ALA A 306 30.94 -20.65 -10.72
N SER A 307 31.31 -21.24 -11.86
CA SER A 307 31.91 -20.52 -12.99
C SER A 307 30.94 -19.69 -13.86
N ASN A 308 29.63 -19.93 -13.79
CA ASN A 308 28.62 -19.26 -14.65
C ASN A 308 27.60 -18.39 -13.91
N LEU A 309 27.75 -18.19 -12.60
CA LEU A 309 26.80 -17.38 -11.81
C LEU A 309 27.28 -15.93 -11.62
N PRO A 310 26.38 -14.93 -11.70
CA PRO A 310 26.74 -13.54 -11.43
C PRO A 310 27.37 -13.38 -10.03
N GLU A 311 28.44 -12.58 -9.91
CA GLU A 311 29.18 -12.37 -8.65
C GLU A 311 28.27 -11.89 -7.49
N LYS A 312 27.21 -11.14 -7.80
CA LYS A 312 26.20 -10.71 -6.84
C LYS A 312 25.42 -11.87 -6.24
N THR A 313 25.12 -12.91 -7.03
CA THR A 313 24.40 -14.11 -6.58
C THR A 313 25.27 -14.92 -5.64
N VAL A 314 26.55 -15.11 -5.97
CA VAL A 314 27.52 -15.83 -5.12
C VAL A 314 27.67 -15.13 -3.76
N LYS A 315 27.83 -13.80 -3.76
CA LYS A 315 27.89 -12.99 -2.52
C LYS A 315 26.61 -13.10 -1.69
N LYS A 316 25.43 -13.12 -2.32
CA LYS A 316 24.15 -13.26 -1.64
C LYS A 316 24.00 -14.65 -1.00
N VAL A 317 24.46 -15.70 -1.67
CA VAL A 317 24.45 -17.07 -1.13
C VAL A 317 25.39 -17.19 0.07
N ALA A 318 26.61 -16.63 -0.01
CA ALA A 318 27.55 -16.64 1.10
C ALA A 318 27.00 -15.94 2.37
N GLU A 319 26.35 -14.78 2.19
CA GLU A 319 25.70 -14.08 3.31
C GLU A 319 24.52 -14.87 3.88
N LEU A 320 23.76 -15.58 3.04
CA LEU A 320 22.66 -16.43 3.49
C LEU A 320 23.16 -17.61 4.33
N VAL A 321 24.22 -18.29 3.89
CA VAL A 321 24.87 -19.38 4.64
C VAL A 321 25.38 -18.88 5.99
N ARG A 322 26.07 -17.73 6.01
CA ARG A 322 26.54 -17.10 7.25
C ARG A 322 25.40 -16.84 8.23
N ARG A 323 24.27 -16.31 7.76
CA ARG A 323 23.10 -16.03 8.61
C ARG A 323 22.46 -17.31 9.15
N ALA A 324 22.29 -18.32 8.30
CA ALA A 324 21.73 -19.61 8.69
C ALA A 324 22.60 -20.30 9.76
N GLN A 325 23.91 -20.16 9.67
CA GLN A 325 24.85 -20.69 10.65
C GLN A 325 24.80 -19.96 12.00
N LEU A 326 24.63 -18.63 11.99
CA LEU A 326 24.50 -17.83 13.22
C LEU A 326 23.17 -18.06 13.96
N SER A 327 22.09 -18.30 13.21
CA SER A 327 20.74 -18.45 13.78
C SER A 327 20.28 -19.90 13.94
N SER A 328 21.09 -20.88 13.49
CA SER A 328 20.72 -22.29 13.37
C SER A 328 19.41 -22.55 12.58
N ALA A 329 18.96 -21.58 11.77
CA ALA A 329 17.68 -21.62 11.06
C ALA A 329 17.83 -22.16 9.62
N TRP A 330 18.37 -23.37 9.48
CA TRP A 330 18.68 -23.99 8.18
C TRP A 330 17.44 -24.24 7.31
N ASN A 331 16.35 -24.72 7.92
CA ASN A 331 15.11 -25.02 7.19
C ASN A 331 14.49 -23.77 6.56
N ALA A 332 14.49 -22.64 7.30
CA ALA A 332 14.01 -21.36 6.79
C ALA A 332 14.87 -20.83 5.64
N ALA A 333 16.19 -21.06 5.68
CA ALA A 333 17.09 -20.69 4.59
C ALA A 333 16.84 -21.52 3.33
N LEU A 334 16.57 -22.83 3.47
CA LEU A 334 16.22 -23.71 2.34
C LEU A 334 14.87 -23.33 1.72
N GLU A 335 13.86 -23.04 2.54
CA GLU A 335 12.56 -22.57 2.06
C GLU A 335 12.69 -21.25 1.29
N TYR A 336 13.49 -20.31 1.79
CA TYR A 336 13.75 -19.05 1.10
C TYR A 336 14.40 -19.26 -0.27
N VAL A 337 15.36 -20.19 -0.38
CA VAL A 337 16.06 -20.50 -1.63
C VAL A 337 15.18 -21.27 -2.63
N SER A 338 14.17 -22.01 -2.18
CA SER A 338 13.24 -22.73 -3.05
C SER A 338 12.50 -21.82 -4.06
N THR A 339 12.38 -20.52 -3.72
CA THR A 339 11.73 -19.49 -4.54
C THR A 339 12.66 -18.86 -5.59
N TRP A 340 13.93 -19.25 -5.63
CA TRP A 340 14.93 -18.67 -6.55
C TRP A 340 14.90 -19.33 -7.94
N PRO A 341 15.42 -18.65 -8.99
CA PRO A 341 15.62 -19.25 -10.31
C PRO A 341 16.46 -20.54 -10.23
N VAL A 342 16.14 -21.52 -11.08
CA VAL A 342 16.69 -22.90 -11.04
C VAL A 342 18.23 -22.92 -10.94
N ASP A 343 18.91 -22.12 -11.77
CA ASP A 343 20.37 -22.08 -11.83
C ASP A 343 21.01 -21.55 -10.53
N ALA A 344 20.39 -20.56 -9.89
CA ALA A 344 20.86 -19.98 -8.63
C ALA A 344 20.44 -20.81 -7.41
N ARG A 345 19.28 -21.47 -7.51
CA ARG A 345 18.71 -22.33 -6.48
C ARG A 345 19.57 -23.57 -6.24
N ALA A 346 19.98 -24.28 -7.31
CA ALA A 346 20.80 -25.49 -7.18
C ALA A 346 22.14 -25.21 -6.48
N TYR A 347 22.80 -24.10 -6.85
CA TYR A 347 24.04 -23.66 -6.20
C TYR A 347 23.82 -23.30 -4.72
N ALA A 348 22.78 -22.54 -4.41
CA ALA A 348 22.48 -22.11 -3.05
C ALA A 348 22.07 -23.28 -2.13
N GLU A 349 21.27 -24.24 -2.63
CA GLU A 349 20.91 -25.46 -1.89
C GLU A 349 22.13 -26.32 -1.58
N LYS A 350 23.06 -26.48 -2.54
CA LYS A 350 24.31 -27.22 -2.32
C LYS A 350 25.13 -26.59 -1.21
N GLN A 351 25.34 -25.27 -1.26
CA GLN A 351 26.12 -24.54 -0.25
C GLN A 351 25.49 -24.59 1.15
N LEU A 352 24.17 -24.44 1.25
CA LEU A 352 23.45 -24.53 2.53
C LEU A 352 23.52 -25.93 3.14
N LYS A 353 23.34 -26.99 2.33
CA LYS A 353 23.41 -28.37 2.81
C LYS A 353 24.82 -28.76 3.23
N THR A 354 25.86 -28.33 2.49
CA THR A 354 27.26 -28.55 2.88
C THR A 354 27.58 -27.86 4.21
N ALA A 355 27.22 -26.58 4.36
CA ALA A 355 27.47 -25.84 5.60
C ALA A 355 26.67 -26.39 6.80
N GLN A 356 25.42 -26.83 6.56
CA GLN A 356 24.62 -27.50 7.58
C GLN A 356 25.28 -28.80 8.06
N ALA A 357 25.78 -29.63 7.13
CA ALA A 357 26.48 -30.86 7.48
C ALA A 357 27.79 -30.62 8.26
N GLU A 358 28.55 -29.59 7.91
CA GLU A 358 29.76 -29.17 8.65
C GLU A 358 29.42 -28.66 10.07
N ALA A 359 28.34 -27.90 10.20
CA ALA A 359 27.86 -27.43 11.50
C ALA A 359 27.44 -28.60 12.41
N TYR A 360 26.74 -29.61 11.87
CA TYR A 360 26.37 -30.82 12.62
C TYR A 360 27.59 -31.66 13.02
N LYS A 361 28.58 -31.82 12.13
CA LYS A 361 29.84 -32.53 12.46
C LYS A 361 30.62 -31.84 13.58
N THR A 362 30.66 -30.49 13.56
CA THR A 362 31.33 -29.70 14.59
C THR A 362 30.61 -29.81 15.94
N ALA A 363 29.27 -29.84 15.92
CA ALA A 363 28.47 -30.03 17.14
C ALA A 363 28.65 -31.44 17.74
N SER A 364 28.78 -32.48 16.90
CA SER A 364 28.95 -33.88 17.34
C SER A 364 30.36 -34.24 17.83
N GLN A 365 31.39 -33.43 17.54
CA GLN A 365 32.77 -33.64 18.02
C GLN A 365 33.07 -32.87 19.32
N GLY A 366 32.12 -32.09 19.81
CA GLY A 366 32.25 -31.27 21.02
C GLY A 366 31.58 -31.86 22.28
N GLU A 367 31.13 -33.12 22.23
CA GLU A 367 30.62 -33.89 23.38
C GLU A 367 31.66 -34.88 23.91
#